data_AF-A0A348Z4Z6-F1
#
_entry.id   AF-A0A348Z4Z6-F1
#
_cell.length_a   1.000
_cell.length_b   1.000
_cell.length_c   1.000
_cell.angle_alpha   90.00
_cell.angle_beta   90.00
_cell.angle_gamma   90.00
#
_symmetry.space_group_name_H-M   'P 1'
#
loop_
_entity.id
_entity.type
_entity.pdbx_description
1 polymer ?
#
loop_
_entity_poly.entity_id
_entity_poly.type
_entity_poly.pdbx_seq_one_letter_code
_entity_poly.pdbx_strand_id
1 'polypeptide(L)'
;YKIDLNGNDEEKILNGDIDSLNIYNNNIYFTNSVDNSNLFKMSVDCKTKNIILNKKVSNLNIFKDWMYYIDVSDNDSLYKLKLDGTEVTKLEKSLCTNILVFSDYIYYEDILKEKIFQFNMSNKTKISL
;
A
#
# COMPACT_ATOMS: atom_id res chain seq x y z
N TYR A 1 -0.53 -17.51 -4.17
CA TYR A 1 -0.88 -18.41 -5.29
C TYR A 1 -1.44 -17.61 -6.44
N LYS A 2 -1.44 -18.17 -7.64
CA LYS A 2 -2.17 -17.67 -8.81
C LYS A 2 -3.13 -18.78 -9.24
N ILE A 3 -4.35 -18.42 -9.58
CA ILE A 3 -5.41 -19.36 -9.99
C ILE A 3 -6.28 -18.63 -11.02
N ASP A 4 -6.88 -19.37 -11.95
CA ASP A 4 -7.85 -18.77 -12.86
C ASP A 4 -9.14 -18.39 -12.11
N LEU A 5 -10.03 -17.64 -12.77
CA LEU A 5 -11.31 -17.19 -12.15
C LEU A 5 -12.31 -18.33 -11.94
N ASN A 6 -12.07 -19.49 -12.56
CA ASN A 6 -12.90 -20.68 -12.42
C ASN A 6 -12.37 -21.63 -11.33
N GLY A 7 -11.23 -21.31 -10.71
CA GLY A 7 -10.58 -22.14 -9.70
C GLY A 7 -9.66 -23.25 -10.25
N ASN A 8 -9.26 -23.20 -11.52
CA ASN A 8 -8.30 -24.13 -12.12
C ASN A 8 -6.89 -23.52 -12.21
N ASP A 9 -5.93 -24.38 -12.58
CA ASP A 9 -4.54 -24.00 -12.85
C ASP A 9 -3.86 -23.28 -11.67
N GLU A 10 -4.06 -23.80 -10.46
CA GLU A 10 -3.43 -23.25 -9.26
C GLU A 10 -1.90 -23.43 -9.31
N GLU A 11 -1.19 -22.31 -9.21
CA GLU A 11 0.26 -22.26 -9.18
C GLU A 11 0.76 -21.52 -7.93
N LYS A 12 1.71 -22.14 -7.22
CA LYS A 12 2.39 -21.49 -6.10
C LYS A 12 3.48 -20.55 -6.61
N ILE A 13 3.28 -19.25 -6.41
CA ILE A 13 4.20 -18.20 -6.89
C ILE A 13 5.32 -17.88 -5.89
N LEU A 14 4.99 -17.71 -4.60
CA LEU A 14 5.94 -17.34 -3.54
C LEU A 14 5.61 -18.08 -2.24
N ASN A 15 6.63 -18.21 -1.38
CA ASN A 15 6.48 -18.58 0.03
C ASN A 15 6.39 -17.32 0.90
N GLY A 16 5.74 -17.46 2.06
CA GLY A 16 5.62 -16.41 3.08
C GLY A 16 4.22 -15.81 3.15
N ASP A 17 3.98 -15.04 4.21
CA ASP A 17 2.70 -14.37 4.42
C ASP A 17 2.72 -13.02 3.73
N ILE A 18 1.73 -12.82 2.86
CA ILE A 18 1.56 -11.59 2.10
C ILE A 18 0.45 -10.77 2.77
N ASP A 19 0.81 -9.66 3.42
CA ASP A 19 -0.14 -8.85 4.19
C ASP A 19 -0.86 -7.81 3.31
N SER A 20 -0.11 -7.09 2.49
CA SER A 20 -0.64 -6.09 1.56
C SER A 20 -0.36 -6.54 0.13
N LEU A 21 -1.39 -6.58 -0.73
CA LEU A 21 -1.29 -7.00 -2.12
C LEU A 21 -2.12 -6.07 -3.01
N ASN A 22 -1.52 -5.53 -4.07
CA ASN A 22 -2.21 -4.79 -5.12
C ASN A 22 -1.64 -5.14 -6.49
N ILE A 23 -2.46 -4.97 -7.53
CA ILE A 23 -2.05 -5.14 -8.93
C ILE A 23 -2.35 -3.86 -9.69
N TYR A 24 -1.36 -3.33 -10.41
CA TYR A 24 -1.50 -2.14 -11.25
C TYR A 24 -0.53 -2.19 -12.44
N ASN A 25 -1.01 -1.88 -13.64
CA ASN A 25 -0.24 -1.85 -14.89
C ASN A 25 0.72 -3.04 -15.05
N ASN A 26 0.21 -4.27 -15.03
CA ASN A 26 0.98 -5.52 -15.14
C ASN A 26 2.06 -5.74 -14.06
N ASN A 27 1.96 -5.04 -12.93
CA ASN A 27 2.83 -5.23 -11.78
C ASN A 27 2.01 -5.59 -10.54
N ILE A 28 2.57 -6.49 -9.74
CA ILE A 28 2.09 -6.91 -8.44
C ILE A 28 2.95 -6.17 -7.40
N TYR A 29 2.29 -5.47 -6.49
CA TYR A 29 2.93 -4.75 -5.39
C TYR A 29 2.52 -5.40 -4.08
N PHE A 30 3.49 -5.77 -3.25
CA PHE A 30 3.18 -6.51 -2.04
C PHE A 30 4.23 -6.40 -0.95
N THR A 31 3.83 -6.68 0.28
CA THR A 31 4.74 -6.94 1.40
C THR A 31 4.82 -8.43 1.69
N ASN A 32 6.01 -8.91 2.04
CA ASN A 32 6.23 -10.31 2.43
C ASN A 32 6.86 -10.38 3.83
N SER A 33 6.16 -10.98 4.78
CA SER A 33 6.59 -11.07 6.18
C SER A 33 7.94 -11.79 6.33
N VAL A 34 8.23 -12.76 5.45
CA VAL A 34 9.47 -13.55 5.45
C VAL A 34 10.65 -12.75 4.89
N ASP A 35 10.41 -11.76 4.02
CA ASP A 35 11.45 -10.95 3.39
C ASP A 35 11.56 -9.57 4.07
N ASN A 36 11.75 -9.55 5.40
CA ASN A 36 11.85 -8.34 6.24
C ASN A 36 10.62 -7.41 6.18
N SER A 37 9.48 -7.89 5.67
CA SER A 37 8.28 -7.08 5.42
C SER A 37 8.49 -5.88 4.48
N ASN A 38 9.49 -5.93 3.61
CA ASN A 38 9.75 -4.89 2.60
C ASN A 38 8.61 -4.79 1.58
N LEU A 39 8.48 -3.63 0.93
CA LEU A 39 7.58 -3.44 -0.21
C LEU A 39 8.29 -3.88 -1.51
N PHE A 40 7.71 -4.86 -2.18
CA PHE A 40 8.19 -5.41 -3.44
C PHE A 40 7.30 -5.00 -4.62
N LYS A 41 7.91 -4.96 -5.80
CA LYS A 41 7.25 -4.93 -7.11
C LYS A 41 7.67 -6.16 -7.89
N MET A 42 6.70 -6.87 -8.44
CA MET A 42 6.91 -8.05 -9.27
C MET A 42 6.09 -7.97 -10.55
N SER A 43 6.60 -8.47 -11.68
CA SER A 43 5.78 -8.57 -12.89
C SER A 43 4.65 -9.60 -12.72
N VAL A 44 3.51 -9.42 -13.38
CA VAL A 44 2.38 -10.38 -13.30
C VAL A 44 2.69 -11.77 -13.87
N ASP A 45 3.72 -11.88 -14.71
CA ASP A 45 4.27 -13.16 -15.17
C ASP A 45 5.29 -13.77 -14.19
N CYS A 46 5.52 -13.11 -13.05
CA CYS A 46 6.36 -13.54 -11.94
C CYS A 46 7.86 -13.69 -12.27
N LYS A 47 8.32 -13.17 -13.42
CA LYS A 47 9.71 -13.31 -13.87
C LYS A 47 10.67 -12.28 -13.29
N THR A 48 10.15 -11.14 -12.82
CA THR A 48 10.98 -10.06 -12.28
C THR A 48 10.42 -9.61 -10.95
N LYS A 49 11.26 -9.54 -9.91
CA LYS A 49 10.92 -9.07 -8.55
C LYS A 49 12.02 -8.14 -8.06
N ASN A 50 11.65 -6.95 -7.58
CA ASN A 50 12.57 -5.96 -7.03
C ASN A 50 11.99 -5.33 -5.76
N ILE A 51 12.86 -4.85 -4.88
CA ILE A 51 12.45 -4.04 -3.72
C ILE A 51 12.17 -2.61 -4.18
N ILE A 52 11.06 -2.04 -3.75
CA ILE A 52 10.68 -0.64 -3.97
C ILE A 52 10.95 0.21 -2.73
N LEU A 53 10.71 -0.35 -1.54
CA LEU A 53 10.93 0.34 -0.27
C LEU A 53 11.37 -0.64 0.82
N ASN A 54 12.50 -0.33 1.47
CA ASN A 54 13.03 -1.10 2.59
C ASN A 54 12.34 -0.73 3.91
N LYS A 55 11.01 -0.90 3.98
CA LYS A 55 10.20 -0.58 5.16
C LYS A 55 9.01 -1.54 5.26
N LYS A 56 8.60 -1.80 6.51
CA LYS A 56 7.33 -2.46 6.80
C LYS A 56 6.18 -1.49 6.53
N VAL A 57 5.35 -1.84 5.55
CA VAL A 57 4.15 -1.07 5.19
C VAL A 57 2.88 -1.88 5.38
N SER A 58 1.78 -1.20 5.70
CA SER A 58 0.44 -1.78 5.77
C SER A 58 -0.59 -0.94 5.00
N ASN A 59 -1.77 -1.52 4.76
CA ASN A 59 -2.92 -0.91 4.09
C ASN A 59 -2.56 -0.26 2.73
N LEU A 60 -1.73 -0.93 1.93
CA LEU A 60 -1.29 -0.42 0.63
C LEU A 60 -2.49 -0.15 -0.31
N ASN A 61 -2.54 1.04 -0.89
CA ASN A 61 -3.48 1.45 -1.92
C ASN A 61 -2.72 2.05 -3.10
N ILE A 62 -3.18 1.84 -4.33
CA ILE A 62 -2.59 2.44 -5.54
C ILE A 62 -3.64 3.29 -6.24
N PHE A 63 -3.27 4.53 -6.57
CA PHE A 63 -4.09 5.42 -7.38
C PHE A 63 -3.20 6.23 -8.34
N LYS A 64 -3.45 6.07 -9.65
CA LYS A 64 -2.58 6.60 -10.71
C LYS A 64 -1.12 6.14 -10.49
N ASP A 65 -0.17 7.07 -10.50
CA ASP A 65 1.27 6.77 -10.36
C ASP A 65 1.77 6.83 -8.90
N TRP A 66 0.86 6.73 -7.93
CA TRP A 66 1.18 6.83 -6.51
C TRP A 66 0.70 5.61 -5.73
N MET A 67 1.51 5.25 -4.74
CA MET A 67 1.18 4.29 -3.69
C MET A 67 0.94 5.08 -2.41
N TYR A 68 -0.11 4.72 -1.68
CA TYR A 68 -0.48 5.27 -0.39
C TYR A 68 -0.45 4.13 0.62
N TYR A 69 0.15 4.38 1.77
CA TYR A 69 0.44 3.31 2.72
C TYR A 69 0.62 3.86 4.12
N ILE A 70 0.52 2.97 5.10
CA ILE A 70 0.87 3.22 6.49
C ILE A 70 2.29 2.72 6.74
N ASP A 71 3.15 3.59 7.25
CA ASP A 71 4.50 3.24 7.67
C ASP A 71 4.48 2.72 9.12
N VAL A 72 4.49 1.41 9.27
CA VAL A 72 4.43 0.72 10.57
C VAL A 72 5.67 1.04 11.42
N SER A 73 6.79 1.40 10.79
CA SER A 73 8.01 1.77 11.51
C SER A 73 7.99 3.21 12.05
N ASP A 74 7.00 4.01 11.67
CA ASP A 74 6.88 5.42 12.04
C ASP A 74 5.50 5.73 12.63
N ASN A 75 5.17 5.02 13.72
CA ASN A 75 3.94 5.20 14.50
C ASN A 75 2.66 5.16 13.65
N ASP A 76 2.63 4.26 12.67
CA ASP A 76 1.52 4.09 11.73
C ASP A 76 1.11 5.40 11.02
N SER A 77 2.11 6.22 10.68
CA SER A 77 1.90 7.46 9.93
C SER A 77 1.49 7.17 8.48
N LEU A 78 0.65 8.04 7.90
CA LEU A 78 0.23 7.96 6.49
C LEU A 78 1.29 8.58 5.57
N TYR A 79 1.65 7.84 4.54
CA TYR A 79 2.63 8.23 3.54
C TYR A 79 2.12 8.02 2.11
N LYS A 80 2.82 8.64 1.16
CA LYS A 80 2.77 8.29 -0.26
C LYS A 80 4.16 8.17 -0.87
N LEU A 81 4.29 7.38 -1.94
CA LEU A 81 5.47 7.30 -2.79
C LEU A 81 5.08 7.06 -4.26
N LYS A 82 5.99 7.34 -5.20
CA LYS A 82 5.83 6.94 -6.61
C LYS A 82 6.01 5.43 -6.77
N LEU A 83 5.40 4.87 -7.82
CA LEU A 83 5.46 3.43 -8.14
C LEU A 83 6.87 2.88 -8.42
N ASP A 84 7.86 3.75 -8.59
CA ASP A 84 9.27 3.43 -8.81
C ASP A 84 10.14 3.52 -7.53
N GLY A 85 9.55 3.88 -6.37
CA GLY A 85 10.27 4.05 -5.11
C GLY A 85 10.63 5.49 -4.77
N THR A 86 10.40 6.44 -5.68
CA THR A 86 10.81 7.84 -5.50
C THR A 86 9.71 8.70 -4.83
N GLU A 87 10.05 9.96 -4.53
CA GLU A 87 9.14 10.99 -3.99
C GLU A 87 8.36 10.59 -2.72
N VAL A 88 9.01 9.86 -1.81
CA VAL A 88 8.43 9.47 -0.52
C VAL A 88 8.05 10.73 0.28
N THR A 89 6.77 10.85 0.62
CA THR A 89 6.20 12.03 1.30
C THR A 89 5.30 11.57 2.44
N LYS A 90 5.53 12.09 3.66
CA LYS A 90 4.59 11.94 4.78
C LYS A 90 3.39 12.86 4.57
N LEU A 91 2.18 12.32 4.72
CA LEU A 91 0.92 13.06 4.57
C LEU A 91 0.29 13.39 5.93
N GLU A 92 0.30 12.44 6.86
CA GLU A 92 -0.24 12.63 8.22
C GLU A 92 0.69 12.00 9.24
N LYS A 93 0.91 12.69 10.36
CA LYS A 93 1.65 12.19 11.52
C LYS A 93 0.66 11.86 12.65
N SER A 94 -0.11 10.79 12.46
CA SER A 94 -1.00 10.22 13.47
C SER A 94 -1.08 8.70 13.30
N LEU A 95 -1.67 8.02 14.28
CA LEU A 95 -1.88 6.57 14.27
C LEU A 95 -3.01 6.21 13.29
N CYS A 96 -2.66 6.12 12.01
CA CYS A 96 -3.62 5.97 10.91
C CYS A 96 -3.85 4.50 10.56
N THR A 97 -5.09 4.13 10.27
CA THR A 97 -5.45 2.79 9.76
C THR A 97 -6.57 2.88 8.72
N ASN A 98 -6.91 1.74 8.11
CA ASN A 98 -8.07 1.58 7.24
C ASN A 98 -8.13 2.60 6.10
N ILE A 99 -7.01 2.80 5.41
CA ILE A 99 -6.92 3.83 4.36
C ILE A 99 -7.63 3.40 3.08
N LEU A 100 -8.33 4.35 2.46
CA LEU A 100 -8.97 4.21 1.16
C LEU A 100 -8.68 5.45 0.31
N VAL A 101 -8.26 5.26 -0.94
CA VAL A 101 -7.98 6.35 -1.87
C VAL A 101 -9.05 6.38 -2.96
N PHE A 102 -9.70 7.54 -3.12
CA PHE A 102 -10.68 7.74 -4.19
C PHE A 102 -10.61 9.16 -4.74
N SER A 103 -10.35 9.27 -6.04
CA SER A 103 -10.12 10.55 -6.72
C SER A 103 -9.03 11.36 -6.01
N ASP A 104 -9.36 12.56 -5.51
CA ASP A 104 -8.41 13.45 -4.86
C ASP A 104 -8.42 13.31 -3.33
N TYR A 105 -9.10 12.30 -2.80
CA TYR A 105 -9.30 12.12 -1.37
C TYR A 105 -8.67 10.83 -0.84
N ILE A 106 -8.14 10.93 0.38
CA ILE A 106 -7.77 9.79 1.22
C ILE A 106 -8.70 9.79 2.41
N TYR A 107 -9.37 8.67 2.63
CA TYR A 107 -10.13 8.39 3.84
C TYR A 107 -9.27 7.52 4.74
N TYR A 108 -9.23 7.80 6.03
CA TYR A 108 -8.51 6.99 7.00
C TYR A 108 -9.11 7.14 8.39
N GLU A 109 -8.92 6.13 9.22
CA GLU A 109 -9.22 6.18 10.64
C GLU A 109 -7.98 6.66 11.41
N ASP A 110 -8.18 7.62 12.32
CA ASP A 110 -7.17 8.09 13.25
C ASP A 110 -7.52 7.55 14.64
N ILE A 111 -6.81 6.50 15.06
CA ILE A 111 -7.13 5.75 16.26
C ILE A 111 -6.99 6.63 17.51
N LEU A 112 -6.02 7.56 17.53
CA LEU A 112 -5.82 8.45 18.69
C LEU A 112 -6.95 9.47 18.85
N LYS A 113 -7.69 9.74 17.78
CA LYS A 113 -8.81 10.69 17.78
C LYS A 113 -10.16 10.00 17.73
N GLU A 114 -10.19 8.67 17.63
CA GLU A 114 -11.39 7.84 17.52
C GLU A 114 -12.33 8.31 16.41
N LYS A 115 -11.75 8.75 15.28
CA LYS A 115 -12.48 9.43 14.19
C LYS A 115 -11.98 9.01 12.83
N ILE A 116 -12.88 9.07 11.86
CA ILE A 116 -12.53 8.96 10.44
C ILE A 116 -12.29 10.36 9.89
N PHE A 117 -11.23 10.50 9.10
CA PHE A 117 -10.88 11.73 8.41
C PHE A 117 -10.93 11.54 6.91
N GLN A 118 -11.32 12.61 6.21
CA GLN A 118 -11.12 12.77 4.79
C GLN A 118 -10.01 13.82 4.58
N PHE A 119 -8.98 13.46 3.82
CA PHE A 119 -7.87 14.33 3.44
C PHE A 119 -7.89 14.58 1.93
N ASN A 120 -7.99 15.84 1.52
CA ASN A 120 -7.92 16.26 0.12
C ASN A 120 -6.45 16.48 -0.28
N MET A 121 -5.98 15.73 -1.27
CA MET A 121 -4.58 15.76 -1.70
C MET A 121 -4.22 17.01 -2.52
N SER A 122 -5.19 17.60 -3.20
CA SER A 122 -5.00 18.74 -4.11
C SER A 122 -4.80 20.05 -3.33
N ASN A 123 -5.58 20.27 -2.28
CA ASN A 123 -5.49 21.48 -1.45
C ASN A 123 -4.96 21.23 -0.02
N LYS A 124 -4.64 19.98 0.33
CA LYS A 124 -4.11 19.55 1.64
C LYS A 124 -5.04 19.85 2.83
N THR A 125 -6.33 20.00 2.59
CA THR A 125 -7.33 20.17 3.65
C THR A 125 -7.76 18.83 4.22
N LYS A 126 -8.14 18.83 5.49
CA LYS A 126 -8.64 17.66 6.20
C LYS A 126 -9.89 18.00 6.99
N ILE A 127 -10.89 17.13 6.92
CA ILE A 127 -12.11 17.20 7.73
C ILE A 127 -12.33 15.88 8.48
N SER A 128 -12.93 15.95 9.66
CA SER A 128 -13.49 14.78 10.33
C SER A 128 -14.83 14.45 9.69
N LEU A 129 -15.11 13.17 9.48
CA LEU A 129 -16.44 12.65 9.16
C LEU A 129 -17.21 12.30 10.43
#